data_AF-A0AAQ3JSY5-F1
#
_entry.id   AF-A0AAQ3JSY5-F1
#
_cell.length_a   1.000
_cell.length_b   1.000
_cell.length_c   1.000
_cell.angle_alpha   90.00
_cell.angle_beta   90.00
_cell.angle_gamma   90.00
#
_symmetry.space_group_name_H-M   'P 1'
#
loop_
_entity.id
_entity.type
_entity.pdbx_description
1 polymer ?
#
loop_
_entity_poly.entity_id
_entity_poly.type
_entity_poly.pdbx_seq_one_letter_code
_entity_poly.pdbx_strand_id
1 'polypeptide(L)'
;MRLALGISKSSSSSPIMTTKPRRYTVVVSTSTAFPSGHTSTVTIGKRWREYQGANNWDGLLDPLDDALRSEILRYGEFARAAYTCFDFDPSSESYGKCRFPECSLLQRAGLPDTGYSITRNLTATSGSRLPSWIEHVGSAPKWFSRSTSWIGYVAECRDEDEIERLGRRDVVISYRGTATILEWMENFQTALTHLPAPEFGSAKPVGIQRGFWSLFTSAMPHCRSLRDQVREEIRRLIDKYSGRGHGMPLSLTVTGHSLGAALAVLTAYDITTAFQDAPMVTVLSFGGPRVGNASFCRGLEQKGTKVLRIVNTQDIVTKLPGFVKRSAAGSNVEDDGWLRSWAYADIGRELRVSGEKTANMVGCHDLSVYLNLLNQLSDKCPLRSLAAAST
;
A
#
# COMPACT_ATOMS: atom_id res chain seq x y z
N MET A 1 68.39 0.84 23.96
CA MET A 1 68.35 0.49 25.40
C MET A 1 66.92 0.02 25.71
N ARG A 2 66.52 -1.25 25.61
CA ARG A 2 66.83 -2.47 26.37
C ARG A 2 66.78 -2.34 27.92
N LEU A 3 65.67 -2.88 28.45
CA LEU A 3 65.51 -3.81 29.59
C LEU A 3 65.66 -3.34 31.06
N ALA A 4 64.58 -3.52 31.85
CA ALA A 4 64.46 -4.37 33.06
C ALA A 4 63.05 -4.17 33.69
N LEU A 5 62.09 -5.12 33.65
CA LEU A 5 61.87 -6.31 34.51
C LEU A 5 61.74 -6.04 36.02
N GLY A 6 60.50 -6.16 36.52
CA GLY A 6 60.16 -6.34 37.94
C GLY A 6 58.81 -7.03 38.06
N ILE A 7 58.81 -8.30 38.49
CA ILE A 7 57.65 -9.18 38.66
C ILE A 7 57.19 -9.14 40.12
N SER A 8 55.89 -9.03 40.37
CA SER A 8 55.24 -9.46 41.61
C SER A 8 53.89 -10.11 41.26
N LYS A 9 53.68 -11.34 41.76
CA LYS A 9 52.49 -12.18 41.59
C LYS A 9 51.53 -11.96 42.76
N SER A 10 50.22 -11.88 42.49
CA SER A 10 49.21 -12.59 43.29
C SER A 10 47.83 -12.63 42.62
N SER A 11 47.41 -13.86 42.31
CA SER A 11 46.06 -14.46 42.43
C SER A 11 44.81 -13.86 41.75
N SER A 12 44.32 -14.65 40.78
CA SER A 12 42.94 -15.12 40.56
C SER A 12 41.83 -14.15 40.17
N SER A 13 41.42 -14.18 38.89
CA SER A 13 40.12 -14.70 38.43
C SER A 13 39.85 -14.32 36.95
N SER A 14 39.59 -15.34 36.12
CA SER A 14 38.85 -15.41 34.83
C SER A 14 38.84 -14.23 33.83
N PRO A 15 39.17 -14.43 32.53
CA PRO A 15 39.20 -13.35 31.55
C PRO A 15 37.81 -13.04 30.95
N ILE A 16 37.38 -11.79 31.08
CA ILE A 16 36.36 -11.17 30.23
C ILE A 16 37.05 -10.77 28.92
N MET A 17 36.73 -11.42 27.81
CA MET A 17 37.16 -10.98 26.48
C MET A 17 36.48 -9.66 26.12
N THR A 18 37.19 -8.55 26.29
CA THR A 18 36.88 -7.28 25.65
C THR A 18 37.32 -7.35 24.18
N THR A 19 36.39 -7.62 23.26
CA THR A 19 36.61 -7.38 21.82
C THR A 19 35.95 -6.06 21.43
N LYS A 20 36.79 -5.06 21.14
CA LYS A 20 36.40 -3.79 20.51
C LYS A 20 35.54 -4.07 19.27
N PRO A 21 34.40 -3.38 19.05
CA PRO A 21 33.68 -3.54 17.80
C PRO A 21 34.53 -2.99 16.66
N ARG A 22 34.94 -3.88 15.74
CA ARG A 22 35.48 -3.49 14.44
C ARG A 22 34.39 -2.72 13.70
N ARG A 23 34.62 -1.43 13.45
CA ARG A 23 33.84 -0.64 12.50
C ARG A 23 34.06 -1.23 11.11
N TYR A 24 33.00 -1.75 10.53
CA TYR A 24 32.92 -1.95 9.08
C TYR A 24 32.06 -0.83 8.52
N THR A 25 32.71 0.14 7.89
CA THR A 25 32.03 1.12 7.04
C THR A 25 31.79 0.44 5.70
N VAL A 26 30.56 0.04 5.41
CA VAL A 26 30.17 -0.25 4.03
C VAL A 26 29.87 1.08 3.39
N VAL A 27 30.76 1.51 2.49
CA VAL A 27 30.48 2.60 1.56
C VAL A 27 29.37 2.08 0.64
N VAL A 28 28.15 2.53 0.88
CA VAL A 28 27.09 2.41 -0.12
C VAL A 28 27.47 3.37 -1.23
N SER A 29 28.01 2.84 -2.33
CA SER A 29 28.12 3.61 -3.56
C SER A 29 26.71 4.07 -3.93
N THR A 30 26.45 5.36 -3.77
CA THR A 30 25.29 6.04 -4.31
C THR A 30 25.42 6.05 -5.83
N SER A 31 25.04 4.94 -6.45
CA SER A 31 24.76 4.86 -7.87
C SER A 31 23.58 3.93 -8.06
N THR A 32 22.40 4.44 -7.74
CA THR A 32 21.15 3.88 -8.26
C THR A 32 20.59 4.86 -9.28
N ALA A 33 21.26 4.94 -10.43
CA ALA A 33 20.51 5.13 -11.65
C ALA A 33 19.68 3.86 -11.83
N PHE A 34 18.43 3.90 -11.36
CA PHE A 34 17.45 2.89 -11.74
C PHE A 34 17.26 2.99 -13.25
N PRO A 35 17.25 1.88 -14.01
CA PRO A 35 16.77 1.92 -15.38
C PRO A 35 15.31 2.39 -15.33
N SER A 36 15.11 3.66 -15.68
CA SER A 36 13.81 4.29 -15.87
C SER A 36 13.12 3.63 -17.05
N GLY A 37 11.91 3.12 -16.82
CA GLY A 37 11.08 2.47 -17.82
C GLY A 37 11.16 0.95 -17.75
N HIS A 38 10.21 0.33 -17.04
CA HIS A 38 9.82 -1.06 -17.32
C HIS A 38 8.42 -1.02 -17.93
N THR A 39 8.34 -0.72 -19.22
CA THR A 39 7.20 -1.18 -20.02
C THR A 39 7.27 -2.70 -20.00
N SER A 40 6.33 -3.33 -19.29
CA SER A 40 6.26 -4.79 -19.24
C SER A 40 6.09 -5.30 -20.66
N THR A 41 7.08 -6.02 -21.18
CA THR A 41 7.03 -6.61 -22.53
C THR A 41 6.11 -7.83 -22.59
N VAL A 42 5.51 -8.22 -21.45
CA VAL A 42 4.66 -9.39 -21.35
C VAL A 42 3.23 -9.02 -21.71
N THR A 43 2.75 -9.60 -22.80
CA THR A 43 1.36 -9.46 -23.26
C THR A 43 0.43 -10.22 -22.34
N ILE A 44 -0.47 -9.50 -21.68
CA ILE A 44 -1.51 -10.05 -20.80
C ILE A 44 -2.71 -10.50 -21.64
N GLY A 45 -3.15 -9.63 -22.57
CA GLY A 45 -4.18 -9.91 -23.57
C GLY A 45 -5.42 -10.60 -23.00
N LYS A 46 -5.82 -11.73 -23.59
CA LYS A 46 -7.05 -12.47 -23.23
C LYS A 46 -7.06 -12.99 -21.79
N ARG A 47 -5.90 -13.16 -21.15
CA ARG A 47 -5.77 -13.66 -19.76
C ARG A 47 -5.91 -12.56 -18.70
N TRP A 48 -6.21 -11.32 -19.08
CA TRP A 48 -6.20 -10.19 -18.16
C TRP A 48 -7.05 -10.37 -16.90
N ARG A 49 -8.20 -11.04 -17.01
CA ARG A 49 -9.07 -11.31 -15.86
C ARG A 49 -8.37 -12.19 -14.82
N GLU A 50 -7.56 -13.13 -15.26
CA GLU A 50 -6.78 -14.03 -14.40
C GLU A 50 -5.74 -13.24 -13.60
N TYR A 51 -4.98 -12.37 -14.28
CA TYR A 51 -3.99 -11.48 -13.67
C TYR A 51 -4.60 -10.40 -12.77
N GLN A 52 -5.87 -10.06 -13.00
CA GLN A 52 -6.69 -9.20 -12.13
C GLN A 52 -7.40 -9.99 -11.01
N GLY A 53 -7.12 -11.29 -10.88
CA GLY A 53 -7.56 -12.09 -9.72
C GLY A 53 -8.95 -12.69 -9.87
N ALA A 54 -9.50 -12.86 -11.08
CA ALA A 54 -10.80 -13.50 -11.29
C ALA A 54 -10.91 -14.85 -10.54
N ASN A 55 -9.83 -15.65 -10.56
CA ASN A 55 -9.69 -16.90 -9.80
C ASN A 55 -8.83 -16.76 -8.53
N ASN A 56 -8.85 -15.59 -7.89
CA ASN A 56 -8.09 -15.27 -6.68
C ASN A 56 -6.59 -15.62 -6.79
N TRP A 57 -6.01 -15.42 -7.98
CA TRP A 57 -4.60 -15.71 -8.33
C TRP A 57 -4.16 -17.15 -8.02
N ASP A 58 -5.10 -18.10 -8.02
CA ASP A 58 -4.80 -19.51 -7.82
C ASP A 58 -3.81 -20.03 -8.88
N GLY A 59 -2.75 -20.71 -8.44
CA GLY A 59 -1.65 -21.16 -9.31
C GLY A 59 -0.69 -20.07 -9.81
N LEU A 60 -0.86 -18.80 -9.44
CA LEU A 60 0.01 -17.70 -9.90
C LEU A 60 0.94 -17.12 -8.81
N LEU A 61 0.75 -17.49 -7.55
CA LEU A 61 1.46 -16.89 -6.41
C LEU A 61 2.62 -17.76 -5.88
N ASP A 62 2.60 -19.07 -6.12
CA ASP A 62 3.64 -20.00 -5.65
C ASP A 62 3.82 -21.18 -6.64
N PRO A 63 4.85 -21.15 -7.50
CA PRO A 63 5.80 -20.05 -7.71
C PRO A 63 5.11 -18.80 -8.30
N LEU A 64 5.71 -17.62 -8.07
CA LEU A 64 5.15 -16.36 -8.56
C LEU A 64 5.31 -16.26 -10.09
N ASP A 65 4.20 -16.20 -10.81
CA ASP A 65 4.20 -16.03 -12.27
C ASP A 65 4.89 -14.72 -12.68
N ASP A 66 5.80 -14.78 -13.66
CA ASP A 66 6.63 -13.64 -14.07
C ASP A 66 5.81 -12.47 -14.65
N ALA A 67 4.70 -12.75 -15.33
CA ALA A 67 3.80 -11.72 -15.85
C ALA A 67 3.03 -11.04 -14.71
N LEU A 68 2.53 -11.84 -13.76
CA LEU A 68 1.89 -11.31 -12.55
C LEU A 68 2.88 -10.47 -11.73
N ARG A 69 4.12 -10.95 -11.54
CA ARG A 69 5.20 -10.21 -10.87
C ARG A 69 5.44 -8.87 -11.54
N SER A 70 5.54 -8.86 -12.87
CA SER A 70 5.76 -7.64 -13.66
C SER A 70 4.61 -6.64 -13.52
N GLU A 71 3.35 -7.11 -13.52
CA GLU A 71 2.20 -6.24 -13.30
C GLU A 71 2.14 -5.73 -11.85
N ILE A 72 2.43 -6.56 -10.85
CA ILE A 72 2.53 -6.11 -9.44
C ILE A 72 3.57 -4.99 -9.32
N LEU A 73 4.76 -5.17 -9.89
CA LEU A 73 5.81 -4.14 -9.90
C LEU A 73 5.32 -2.86 -10.59
N ARG A 74 4.67 -2.98 -11.75
CA ARG A 74 4.10 -1.84 -12.49
C ARG A 74 3.09 -1.06 -11.64
N TYR A 75 2.17 -1.71 -10.94
CA TYR A 75 1.24 -1.03 -10.04
C TYR A 75 1.94 -0.44 -8.80
N GLY A 76 3.00 -1.09 -8.32
CA GLY A 76 3.89 -0.54 -7.30
C GLY A 76 4.57 0.76 -7.74
N GLU A 77 4.94 0.86 -9.01
CA GLU A 77 5.49 2.08 -9.61
C GLU A 77 4.47 3.23 -9.67
N PHE A 78 3.19 2.95 -9.94
CA PHE A 78 2.13 3.96 -9.79
C PHE A 78 1.99 4.42 -8.33
N ALA A 79 2.11 3.51 -7.35
CA ALA A 79 2.10 3.89 -5.94
C ALA A 79 3.32 4.75 -5.57
N ARG A 80 4.50 4.42 -6.10
CA ARG A 80 5.75 5.18 -5.91
C ARG A 80 5.65 6.59 -6.53
N ALA A 81 5.10 6.70 -7.73
CA ALA A 81 4.87 7.99 -8.39
C ALA A 81 4.01 8.92 -7.53
N ALA A 82 3.03 8.39 -6.77
CA ALA A 82 2.24 9.20 -5.86
C ALA A 82 3.09 9.81 -4.73
N TYR A 83 4.11 9.12 -4.22
CA TYR A 83 5.05 9.74 -3.27
C TYR A 83 5.89 10.83 -3.93
N THR A 84 6.45 10.58 -5.12
CA THR A 84 7.29 11.57 -5.82
C THR A 84 6.54 12.87 -6.09
N CYS A 85 5.24 12.77 -6.38
CA CYS A 85 4.37 13.91 -6.68
C CYS A 85 4.06 14.77 -5.45
N PHE A 86 4.15 14.25 -4.24
CA PHE A 86 3.76 15.00 -3.05
C PHE A 86 4.90 15.86 -2.52
N ASP A 87 4.58 17.10 -2.13
CA ASP A 87 5.53 17.98 -1.48
C ASP A 87 5.60 17.69 0.03
N PHE A 88 6.66 16.99 0.43
CA PHE A 88 6.95 16.65 1.82
C PHE A 88 7.71 17.74 2.58
N ASP A 89 8.17 18.81 1.93
CA ASP A 89 8.96 19.85 2.58
C ASP A 89 8.05 20.79 3.39
N PRO A 90 8.07 20.75 4.74
CA PRO A 90 7.20 21.58 5.56
C PRO A 90 7.50 23.08 5.47
N SER A 91 8.67 23.45 4.92
CA SER A 91 9.07 24.83 4.69
C SER A 91 8.57 25.40 3.36
N SER A 92 8.12 24.52 2.44
CA SER A 92 7.62 24.89 1.12
C SER A 92 6.21 25.48 1.14
N GLU A 93 5.95 26.48 0.30
CA GLU A 93 4.59 27.02 0.10
C GLU A 93 3.64 26.01 -0.56
N SER A 94 4.19 25.04 -1.29
CA SER A 94 3.45 23.94 -1.89
C SER A 94 3.35 22.69 -1.01
N TYR A 95 3.82 22.74 0.25
CA TYR A 95 3.66 21.65 1.21
C TYR A 95 2.22 21.12 1.20
N GLY A 96 2.08 19.79 1.15
CA GLY A 96 0.76 19.17 1.13
C GLY A 96 0.08 19.13 -0.25
N LYS A 97 0.71 19.63 -1.32
CA LYS A 97 0.16 19.66 -2.69
C LYS A 97 0.94 18.74 -3.63
N CYS A 98 0.37 18.53 -4.82
CA CYS A 98 1.10 17.95 -5.94
C CYS A 98 2.15 18.93 -6.48
N ARG A 99 3.36 18.45 -6.71
CA ARG A 99 4.50 19.21 -7.24
C ARG A 99 4.42 19.39 -8.75
N PHE A 100 3.63 18.58 -9.45
CA PHE A 100 3.65 18.47 -10.91
C PHE A 100 2.27 18.74 -11.54
N PRO A 101 2.21 19.42 -12.70
CA PRO A 101 0.98 19.55 -13.49
C PRO A 101 0.48 18.20 -14.00
N GLU A 102 -0.85 18.03 -14.09
CA GLU A 102 -1.51 16.77 -14.50
C GLU A 102 -0.98 16.20 -15.82
N CYS A 103 -0.77 17.04 -16.84
CA CYS A 103 -0.28 16.62 -18.15
C CYS A 103 1.13 16.04 -18.17
N SER A 104 1.93 16.30 -17.13
CA SER A 104 3.34 15.88 -17.03
C SER A 104 3.62 15.06 -15.77
N LEU A 105 2.58 14.74 -14.99
CA LEU A 105 2.71 14.20 -13.63
C LEU A 105 3.48 12.87 -13.64
N LEU A 106 3.07 11.90 -14.47
CA LEU A 106 3.72 10.58 -14.52
C LEU A 106 5.17 10.68 -15.01
N GLN A 107 5.40 11.46 -16.07
CA GLN A 107 6.74 11.69 -16.61
C GLN A 107 7.68 12.29 -15.55
N ARG A 108 7.25 13.36 -14.87
CA ARG A 108 8.04 14.04 -13.82
C ARG A 108 8.16 13.23 -12.54
N ALA A 109 7.23 12.31 -12.30
CA ALA A 109 7.30 11.37 -11.18
C ALA A 109 8.26 10.19 -11.42
N GLY A 110 8.90 10.12 -12.60
CA GLY A 110 9.84 9.05 -12.95
C GLY A 110 9.18 7.85 -13.61
N LEU A 111 7.95 8.01 -14.13
CA LEU A 111 7.18 6.98 -14.79
C LEU A 111 6.75 7.44 -16.22
N PRO A 112 7.71 7.70 -17.12
CA PRO A 112 7.43 8.09 -18.50
C PRO A 112 6.84 6.91 -19.31
N ASP A 113 6.26 7.23 -20.47
CA ASP A 113 5.91 6.26 -21.53
C ASP A 113 5.04 5.07 -21.06
N THR A 114 4.15 5.32 -20.11
CA THR A 114 3.23 4.29 -19.59
C THR A 114 2.01 4.05 -20.47
N GLY A 115 1.68 4.99 -21.35
CA GLY A 115 0.39 5.03 -22.04
C GLY A 115 -0.78 5.54 -21.19
N TYR A 116 -0.53 5.94 -19.93
CA TYR A 116 -1.55 6.47 -19.03
C TYR A 116 -1.53 8.01 -19.01
N SER A 117 -2.72 8.60 -18.91
CA SER A 117 -2.94 10.03 -18.71
C SER A 117 -3.64 10.29 -17.39
N ILE A 118 -3.19 11.28 -16.63
CA ILE A 118 -3.89 11.71 -15.41
C ILE A 118 -5.23 12.33 -15.80
N THR A 119 -6.29 11.91 -15.11
CA THR A 119 -7.63 12.44 -15.30
C THR A 119 -8.13 13.21 -14.09
N ARG A 120 -7.59 12.93 -12.89
CA ARG A 120 -7.97 13.63 -11.67
C ARG A 120 -6.88 13.59 -10.60
N ASN A 121 -6.55 14.74 -10.02
CA ASN A 121 -5.86 14.82 -8.73
C ASN A 121 -6.83 14.58 -7.57
N LEU A 122 -6.38 13.83 -6.55
CA LEU A 122 -7.18 13.47 -5.38
C LEU A 122 -6.63 14.14 -4.13
N THR A 123 -7.55 14.65 -3.31
CA THR A 123 -7.24 15.28 -2.02
C THR A 123 -8.07 14.66 -0.91
N ALA A 124 -7.49 14.57 0.29
CA ALA A 124 -8.15 14.05 1.48
C ALA A 124 -8.15 15.11 2.58
N THR A 125 -9.23 15.13 3.38
CA THR A 125 -9.40 16.07 4.49
C THR A 125 -9.39 15.31 5.81
N SER A 126 -8.57 15.73 6.78
CA SER A 126 -8.60 15.17 8.13
C SER A 126 -9.55 15.98 9.01
N GLY A 127 -10.60 15.34 9.54
CA GLY A 127 -11.63 16.00 10.36
C GLY A 127 -11.37 16.05 11.87
N SER A 128 -10.20 15.66 12.37
CA SER A 128 -9.91 15.55 13.81
C SER A 128 -9.23 16.80 14.40
N ARG A 129 -9.74 17.27 15.55
CA ARG A 129 -9.13 18.30 16.42
C ARG A 129 -7.80 17.83 17.01
N LEU A 130 -6.94 18.81 17.30
CA LEU A 130 -5.54 18.72 17.74
C LEU A 130 -5.27 17.78 18.95
N PRO A 131 -4.07 17.16 19.05
CA PRO A 131 -3.55 16.62 20.30
C PRO A 131 -3.36 17.73 21.36
N SER A 132 -3.75 17.47 22.60
CA SER A 132 -3.81 18.47 23.70
C SER A 132 -2.49 19.16 24.04
N TRP A 133 -1.34 18.58 23.70
CA TRP A 133 -0.04 19.18 23.98
C TRP A 133 0.32 20.36 23.06
N ILE A 134 -0.34 20.49 21.90
CA ILE A 134 -0.12 21.58 20.93
C ILE A 134 -0.86 22.86 21.35
N GLU A 135 -1.91 22.76 22.17
CA GLU A 135 -2.58 23.94 22.76
C GLU A 135 -1.66 24.74 23.70
N HIS A 136 -0.57 24.13 24.18
CA HIS A 136 0.38 24.76 25.10
C HIS A 136 1.60 25.40 24.42
N VAL A 137 1.76 25.25 23.10
CA VAL A 137 2.88 25.84 22.34
C VAL A 137 2.32 27.01 21.52
N GLY A 138 2.49 28.23 22.00
CA GLY A 138 1.88 29.47 21.48
C GLY A 138 2.30 29.92 20.07
N SER A 139 2.60 29.00 19.15
CA SER A 139 2.92 29.28 17.75
C SER A 139 2.62 28.05 16.89
N ALA A 140 1.37 27.87 16.47
CA ALA A 140 1.02 26.84 15.49
C ALA A 140 1.63 27.18 14.11
N PRO A 141 2.48 26.31 13.52
CA PRO A 141 3.04 26.53 12.18
C PRO A 141 1.98 26.68 11.08
N LYS A 142 2.25 27.48 10.03
CA LYS A 142 1.33 27.73 8.89
C LYS A 142 0.76 26.46 8.23
N TRP A 143 1.47 25.32 8.30
CA TRP A 143 1.02 24.03 7.77
C TRP A 143 -0.13 23.39 8.56
N PHE A 144 -0.44 23.88 9.77
CA PHE A 144 -1.57 23.44 10.60
C PHE A 144 -2.93 24.04 10.18
N SER A 145 -2.96 25.10 9.36
CA SER A 145 -4.22 25.69 8.89
C SER A 145 -4.83 24.94 7.70
N ARG A 146 -4.16 23.91 7.17
CA ARG A 146 -4.65 23.14 6.01
C ARG A 146 -5.31 21.86 6.48
N SER A 147 -6.64 21.82 6.41
CA SER A 147 -7.43 20.61 6.68
C SER A 147 -7.39 19.60 5.53
N THR A 148 -6.90 19.99 4.35
CA THR A 148 -6.91 19.18 3.12
C THR A 148 -5.52 19.06 2.50
N SER A 149 -5.13 17.84 2.11
CA SER A 149 -3.83 17.53 1.47
C SER A 149 -4.01 16.63 0.26
N TRP A 150 -3.10 16.73 -0.71
CA TRP A 150 -3.02 15.83 -1.85
C TRP A 150 -2.64 14.42 -1.40
N ILE A 151 -3.34 13.41 -1.91
CA ILE A 151 -3.24 12.01 -1.45
C ILE A 151 -3.03 11.00 -2.59
N GLY A 152 -3.24 11.41 -3.83
CA GLY A 152 -3.18 10.50 -4.97
C GLY A 152 -3.77 11.06 -6.24
N TYR A 153 -4.00 10.18 -7.21
CA TYR A 153 -4.55 10.54 -8.51
C TYR A 153 -5.33 9.38 -9.15
N VAL A 154 -6.12 9.72 -10.17
CA VAL A 154 -6.73 8.79 -11.12
C VAL A 154 -6.03 8.95 -12.47
N ALA A 155 -5.64 7.83 -13.06
CA ALA A 155 -5.00 7.74 -14.36
C ALA A 155 -5.75 6.76 -15.26
N GLU A 156 -5.89 7.10 -16.54
CA GLU A 156 -6.60 6.32 -17.54
C GLU A 156 -5.62 5.88 -18.62
N CYS A 157 -5.62 4.60 -18.98
CA CYS A 157 -4.86 4.12 -20.13
C CYS A 157 -5.52 4.62 -21.43
N ARG A 158 -4.76 5.40 -22.22
CA ARG A 158 -5.20 5.99 -23.50
C ARG A 158 -4.43 5.49 -24.70
N ASP A 159 -3.27 4.90 -24.47
CA ASP A 159 -2.44 4.31 -25.52
C ASP A 159 -3.04 2.99 -26.00
N GLU A 160 -3.31 2.87 -27.29
CA GLU A 160 -4.01 1.72 -27.85
C GLU A 160 -3.14 0.45 -27.85
N ASP A 161 -1.81 0.59 -27.99
CA ASP A 161 -0.88 -0.54 -27.91
C ASP A 161 -0.84 -1.12 -26.48
N GLU A 162 -0.81 -0.25 -25.46
CA GLU A 162 -0.87 -0.66 -24.06
C GLU A 162 -2.24 -1.27 -23.72
N ILE A 163 -3.34 -0.75 -24.26
CA ILE A 163 -4.68 -1.32 -24.09
C ILE A 163 -4.76 -2.72 -24.71
N GLU A 164 -4.20 -2.91 -25.90
CA GLU A 164 -4.12 -4.22 -26.55
C GLU A 164 -3.25 -5.19 -25.75
N ARG A 165 -2.07 -4.73 -25.27
CA ARG A 165 -1.19 -5.52 -24.40
C ARG A 165 -1.90 -5.97 -23.13
N LEU A 166 -2.68 -5.07 -22.52
CA LEU A 166 -3.46 -5.33 -21.31
C LEU A 166 -4.75 -6.12 -21.59
N GLY A 167 -5.23 -6.18 -22.84
CA GLY A 167 -6.51 -6.78 -23.23
C GLY A 167 -7.75 -6.07 -22.66
N ARG A 168 -7.57 -4.85 -22.16
CA ARG A 168 -8.58 -4.06 -21.45
C ARG A 168 -8.15 -2.60 -21.37
N ARG A 169 -9.12 -1.70 -21.22
CA ARG A 169 -8.83 -0.32 -20.83
C ARG A 169 -8.76 -0.24 -19.31
N ASP A 170 -7.55 -0.04 -18.79
CA ASP A 170 -7.31 0.01 -17.35
C ASP A 170 -7.33 1.46 -16.84
N VAL A 171 -8.02 1.67 -15.72
CA VAL A 171 -7.99 2.91 -14.95
C VAL A 171 -7.30 2.62 -13.62
N VAL A 172 -6.23 3.36 -13.34
CA VAL A 172 -5.47 3.25 -12.10
C VAL A 172 -5.86 4.36 -11.14
N ILE A 173 -6.27 3.99 -9.94
CA ILE A 173 -6.40 4.91 -8.81
C ILE A 173 -5.22 4.65 -7.88
N SER A 174 -4.33 5.62 -7.74
CA SER A 174 -3.10 5.47 -6.94
C SER A 174 -3.11 6.38 -5.72
N TYR A 175 -2.79 5.80 -4.56
CA TYR A 175 -2.69 6.51 -3.29
C TYR A 175 -1.29 6.43 -2.69
N ARG A 176 -0.77 7.56 -2.22
CA ARG A 176 0.40 7.56 -1.34
C ARG A 176 0.01 7.18 0.10
N GLY A 177 1.01 6.77 0.87
CA GLY A 177 0.92 6.70 2.33
C GLY A 177 1.42 7.99 2.99
N THR A 178 1.65 7.95 4.30
CA THR A 178 2.19 9.05 5.08
C THR A 178 3.72 9.04 5.12
N ALA A 179 4.33 10.23 5.32
CA ALA A 179 5.78 10.36 5.51
C ALA A 179 6.24 9.75 6.84
N THR A 180 5.42 9.90 7.88
CA THR A 180 5.67 9.45 9.25
C THR A 180 4.58 8.48 9.67
N ILE A 181 4.79 7.20 9.34
CA ILE A 181 3.80 6.14 9.52
C ILE A 181 3.48 5.91 11.01
N LEU A 182 4.45 6.08 11.89
CA LEU A 182 4.27 5.94 13.35
C LEU A 182 3.35 7.04 13.92
N GLU A 183 3.56 8.30 13.54
CA GLU A 183 2.72 9.43 13.98
C GLU A 183 1.27 9.26 13.51
N TRP A 184 1.08 8.72 12.31
CA TRP A 184 -0.26 8.39 11.81
C TRP A 184 -0.85 7.19 12.57
N MET A 185 -0.10 6.11 12.79
CA MET A 185 -0.61 4.97 13.55
C MET A 185 -1.03 5.33 14.99
N GLU A 186 -0.30 6.23 15.64
CA GLU A 186 -0.64 6.75 16.97
C GLU A 186 -1.93 7.58 16.95
N ASN A 187 -2.15 8.38 15.90
CA ASN A 187 -3.37 9.18 15.72
C ASN A 187 -4.62 8.33 15.40
N PHE A 188 -4.44 7.10 14.92
CA PHE A 188 -5.52 6.24 14.40
C PHE A 188 -5.86 5.11 15.37
N GLN A 189 -5.81 5.42 16.68
CA GLN A 189 -6.20 4.54 17.78
C GLN A 189 -7.40 3.66 17.40
N THR A 190 -7.31 2.40 17.82
CA THR A 190 -7.93 1.16 17.30
C THR A 190 -9.46 1.10 17.16
N ALA A 191 -10.17 2.21 17.32
CA ALA A 191 -11.63 2.30 17.25
C ALA A 191 -12.16 1.95 15.85
N LEU A 192 -12.97 0.89 15.79
CA LEU A 192 -13.87 0.63 14.67
C LEU A 192 -15.04 1.61 14.73
N THR A 193 -15.45 2.16 13.59
CA THR A 193 -16.70 2.90 13.42
C THR A 193 -17.68 2.06 12.61
N HIS A 194 -18.95 2.18 12.99
CA HIS A 194 -20.05 1.60 12.23
C HIS A 194 -20.20 2.33 10.90
N LEU A 195 -20.28 1.58 9.81
CA LEU A 195 -20.92 2.10 8.62
C LEU A 195 -22.45 2.10 8.85
N PRO A 196 -23.17 3.18 8.47
CA PRO A 196 -24.62 3.08 8.32
C PRO A 196 -24.87 1.96 7.31
N ALA A 197 -25.53 0.90 7.75
CA ALA A 197 -25.68 -0.32 6.98
C ALA A 197 -26.32 -0.05 5.61
N PRO A 198 -25.73 -0.50 4.49
CA PRO A 198 -26.53 -0.90 3.35
C PRO A 198 -27.02 -2.33 3.61
N GLU A 199 -28.33 -2.56 3.51
CA GLU A 199 -29.11 -3.70 2.97
C GLU A 199 -28.49 -5.12 2.84
N PHE A 200 -27.41 -5.46 3.53
CA PHE A 200 -26.88 -6.80 3.58
C PHE A 200 -27.52 -7.48 4.77
N GLY A 201 -28.34 -8.49 4.49
CA GLY A 201 -28.95 -9.40 5.47
C GLY A 201 -27.94 -10.20 6.32
N SER A 202 -26.72 -9.70 6.53
CA SER A 202 -25.82 -10.19 7.56
C SER A 202 -26.25 -9.66 8.92
N ALA A 203 -26.64 -10.55 9.82
CA ALA A 203 -27.03 -10.24 11.20
C ALA A 203 -25.94 -9.57 12.07
N LYS A 204 -24.80 -9.15 11.51
CA LYS A 204 -23.65 -8.59 12.24
C LYS A 204 -23.19 -7.26 11.65
N PRO A 205 -22.81 -6.28 12.49
CA PRO A 205 -22.44 -4.94 12.03
C PRO A 205 -21.15 -4.95 11.18
N VAL A 206 -21.15 -4.18 10.09
CA VAL A 206 -19.95 -3.88 9.30
C VAL A 206 -19.15 -2.80 10.02
N GLY A 207 -17.94 -3.17 10.46
CA GLY A 207 -17.04 -2.28 11.18
C GLY A 207 -15.81 -1.95 10.35
N ILE A 208 -15.46 -0.67 10.25
CA ILE A 208 -14.28 -0.15 9.55
C ILE A 208 -13.46 0.71 10.50
N GLN A 209 -12.14 0.75 10.38
CA GLN A 209 -11.31 1.65 11.19
C GLN A 209 -11.75 3.10 11.01
N ARG A 210 -12.05 3.77 12.13
CA ARG A 210 -12.68 5.10 12.17
C ARG A 210 -11.96 6.14 11.35
N GLY A 211 -10.65 6.17 11.46
CA GLY A 211 -9.86 7.22 10.86
C GLY A 211 -9.70 7.03 9.35
N PHE A 212 -9.46 5.81 8.83
CA PHE A 212 -9.44 5.56 7.39
C PHE A 212 -10.77 6.03 6.79
N TRP A 213 -11.88 5.68 7.45
CA TRP A 213 -13.21 6.12 7.04
C TRP A 213 -13.38 7.65 7.10
N SER A 214 -12.92 8.30 8.17
CA SER A 214 -12.95 9.76 8.31
C SER A 214 -12.13 10.43 7.22
N LEU A 215 -10.90 10.00 6.96
CA LEU A 215 -10.06 10.57 5.91
C LEU A 215 -10.68 10.41 4.52
N PHE A 216 -11.36 9.28 4.30
CA PHE A 216 -12.03 8.97 3.04
C PHE A 216 -13.31 9.79 2.83
N THR A 217 -14.07 10.08 3.89
CA THR A 217 -15.42 10.66 3.80
C THR A 217 -15.57 12.11 4.26
N SER A 218 -14.58 12.66 4.98
CA SER A 218 -14.65 14.04 5.47
C SER A 218 -14.61 15.04 4.32
N ALA A 219 -15.53 16.00 4.35
CA ALA A 219 -15.63 17.11 3.41
C ALA A 219 -15.59 18.44 4.18
N MET A 220 -15.19 19.50 3.50
CA MET A 220 -15.31 20.90 3.97
C MET A 220 -16.36 21.62 3.12
N PRO A 221 -16.93 22.76 3.57
CA PRO A 221 -17.96 23.49 2.83
C PRO A 221 -17.63 23.78 1.35
N HIS A 222 -16.34 23.83 0.99
CA HIS A 222 -15.86 24.09 -0.37
C HIS A 222 -14.90 22.99 -0.89
N CYS A 223 -14.78 21.87 -0.19
CA CYS A 223 -13.93 20.76 -0.61
C CYS A 223 -14.70 19.44 -0.51
N ARG A 224 -14.91 18.81 -1.67
CA ARG A 224 -15.49 17.47 -1.76
C ARG A 224 -14.66 16.47 -0.94
N SER A 225 -15.32 15.46 -0.38
CA SER A 225 -14.59 14.35 0.26
C SER A 225 -13.76 13.58 -0.77
N LEU A 226 -12.77 12.81 -0.31
CA LEU A 226 -12.01 11.93 -1.20
C LEU A 226 -12.95 10.94 -1.92
N ARG A 227 -13.90 10.36 -1.17
CA ARG A 227 -14.94 9.48 -1.70
C ARG A 227 -15.71 10.12 -2.85
N ASP A 228 -16.18 11.36 -2.68
CA ASP A 228 -16.98 12.03 -3.70
C ASP A 228 -16.14 12.36 -4.94
N GLN A 229 -14.88 12.80 -4.76
CA GLN A 229 -13.95 13.04 -5.87
C GLN A 229 -13.73 11.78 -6.71
N VAL A 230 -13.56 10.62 -6.07
CA VAL A 230 -13.40 9.34 -6.76
C VAL A 230 -14.70 8.92 -7.45
N ARG A 231 -15.84 9.01 -6.77
CA ARG A 231 -17.15 8.65 -7.34
C ARG A 231 -17.49 9.48 -8.58
N GLU A 232 -17.28 10.79 -8.52
CA GLU A 232 -17.50 11.71 -9.65
C GLU A 232 -16.66 11.29 -10.85
N GLU A 233 -15.37 11.01 -10.64
CA GLU A 233 -14.46 10.64 -11.71
C GLU A 233 -14.71 9.25 -12.28
N ILE A 234 -15.02 8.26 -11.43
CA ILE A 234 -15.36 6.91 -11.87
C ILE A 234 -16.69 6.88 -12.62
N ARG A 235 -17.71 7.63 -12.17
CA ARG A 235 -18.97 7.81 -12.94
C ARG A 235 -18.66 8.35 -14.34
N ARG A 236 -17.86 9.42 -14.42
CA ARG A 236 -17.47 10.05 -15.69
C ARG A 236 -16.77 9.06 -16.63
N LEU A 237 -15.88 8.21 -16.10
CA LEU A 237 -15.14 7.21 -16.89
C LEU A 237 -16.02 6.03 -17.30
N ILE A 238 -16.93 5.57 -16.43
CA ILE A 238 -17.94 4.55 -16.79
C ILE A 238 -18.80 5.09 -17.93
N ASP A 239 -19.42 6.26 -17.77
CA ASP A 239 -20.29 6.87 -18.78
C ASP A 239 -19.57 7.08 -20.13
N LYS A 240 -18.28 7.47 -20.07
CA LYS A 240 -17.43 7.63 -21.25
C LYS A 240 -17.26 6.32 -22.03
N TYR A 241 -17.22 5.16 -21.36
CA TYR A 241 -16.91 3.87 -21.99
C TYR A 241 -18.06 2.86 -22.04
N SER A 242 -19.23 3.17 -21.46
CA SER A 242 -20.42 2.31 -21.47
C SER A 242 -21.08 2.15 -22.83
N GLY A 243 -20.64 2.88 -23.87
CA GLY A 243 -21.20 2.83 -25.23
C GLY A 243 -20.66 1.69 -26.11
N ARG A 244 -21.48 1.19 -27.05
CA ARG A 244 -21.14 0.10 -28.01
C ARG A 244 -19.92 0.38 -28.93
N GLY A 245 -19.35 1.59 -28.88
CA GLY A 245 -18.19 2.00 -29.69
C GLY A 245 -16.83 1.70 -29.06
N HIS A 246 -16.78 1.26 -27.80
CA HIS A 246 -15.53 0.97 -27.09
C HIS A 246 -15.35 -0.54 -27.01
N GLY A 247 -14.65 -1.13 -27.99
CA GLY A 247 -14.52 -2.59 -28.15
C GLY A 247 -13.75 -3.32 -27.04
N MET A 248 -13.13 -2.60 -26.10
CA MET A 248 -12.35 -3.16 -25.00
C MET A 248 -13.04 -2.97 -23.64
N PRO A 249 -13.04 -3.99 -22.76
CA PRO A 249 -13.64 -3.88 -21.44
C PRO A 249 -12.89 -2.88 -20.57
N LEU A 250 -13.61 -2.13 -19.74
CA LEU A 250 -13.05 -1.26 -18.69
C LEU A 250 -12.67 -2.09 -17.46
N SER A 251 -11.56 -1.78 -16.81
CA SER A 251 -11.18 -2.30 -15.49
C SER A 251 -10.70 -1.17 -14.57
N LEU A 252 -10.93 -1.32 -13.27
CA LEU A 252 -10.46 -0.38 -12.25
C LEU A 252 -9.42 -1.08 -11.37
N THR A 253 -8.18 -0.59 -11.41
CA THR A 253 -7.11 -1.07 -10.53
C THR A 253 -6.77 -0.01 -9.49
N VAL A 254 -6.92 -0.34 -8.21
CA VAL A 254 -6.62 0.55 -7.10
C VAL A 254 -5.34 0.10 -6.42
N THR A 255 -4.38 1.01 -6.28
CA THR A 255 -3.09 0.70 -5.67
C THR A 255 -2.70 1.73 -4.62
N GLY A 256 -1.87 1.30 -3.68
CA GLY A 256 -1.33 2.16 -2.66
C GLY A 256 -0.45 1.42 -1.68
N HIS A 257 0.34 2.20 -0.95
CA HIS A 257 1.26 1.72 0.07
C HIS A 257 0.89 2.27 1.45
N SER A 258 1.02 1.47 2.51
CA SER A 258 0.78 1.89 3.90
C SER A 258 -0.65 2.45 4.08
N LEU A 259 -0.84 3.69 4.51
CA LEU A 259 -2.15 4.36 4.51
C LEU A 259 -2.86 4.28 3.13
N GLY A 260 -2.12 4.45 2.04
CA GLY A 260 -2.68 4.37 0.69
C GLY A 260 -3.27 2.99 0.37
N ALA A 261 -2.73 1.92 0.95
CA ALA A 261 -3.29 0.58 0.81
C ALA A 261 -4.65 0.44 1.50
N ALA A 262 -4.83 1.07 2.67
CA ALA A 262 -6.12 1.09 3.36
C ALA A 262 -7.17 1.89 2.57
N LEU A 263 -6.78 3.06 2.04
CA LEU A 263 -7.64 3.86 1.16
C LEU A 263 -7.99 3.12 -0.13
N ALA A 264 -7.09 2.29 -0.66
CA ALA A 264 -7.34 1.49 -1.84
C ALA A 264 -8.47 0.47 -1.61
N VAL A 265 -8.45 -0.22 -0.47
CA VAL A 265 -9.52 -1.16 -0.07
C VAL A 265 -10.85 -0.44 0.15
N LEU A 266 -10.84 0.73 0.83
CA LEU A 266 -12.06 1.53 1.01
C LEU A 266 -12.65 2.03 -0.30
N THR A 267 -11.78 2.43 -1.24
CA THR A 267 -12.18 2.88 -2.57
C THR A 267 -12.86 1.75 -3.34
N ALA A 268 -12.29 0.54 -3.32
CA ALA A 268 -12.89 -0.60 -3.99
C ALA A 268 -14.24 -1.01 -3.37
N TYR A 269 -14.34 -0.97 -2.04
CA TYR A 269 -15.62 -1.19 -1.34
C TYR A 269 -16.67 -0.16 -1.76
N ASP A 270 -16.29 1.10 -1.79
CA ASP A 270 -17.21 2.19 -2.11
C ASP A 270 -17.70 2.12 -3.55
N ILE A 271 -16.80 1.90 -4.51
CA ILE A 271 -17.14 1.77 -5.93
C ILE A 271 -18.10 0.58 -6.15
N THR A 272 -17.76 -0.60 -5.66
CA THR A 272 -18.60 -1.79 -5.86
C THR A 272 -19.94 -1.75 -5.10
N THR A 273 -20.06 -0.85 -4.12
CA THR A 273 -21.33 -0.59 -3.42
C THR A 273 -22.14 0.50 -4.12
N ALA A 274 -21.49 1.53 -4.68
CA ALA A 274 -22.16 2.71 -5.24
C ALA A 274 -22.59 2.56 -6.70
N PHE A 275 -21.92 1.70 -7.49
CA PHE A 275 -22.21 1.50 -8.92
C PHE A 275 -22.64 0.05 -9.15
N GLN A 276 -23.87 -0.16 -9.61
CA GLN A 276 -24.39 -1.51 -9.92
C GLN A 276 -23.72 -2.11 -11.17
N ASP A 277 -23.31 -1.24 -12.07
CA ASP A 277 -22.60 -1.49 -13.32
C ASP A 277 -21.08 -1.31 -13.18
N ALA A 278 -20.55 -1.37 -11.95
CA ALA A 278 -19.13 -1.26 -11.69
C ALA A 278 -18.33 -2.26 -12.57
N PRO A 279 -17.30 -1.80 -13.30
CA PRO A 279 -16.35 -2.70 -13.94
C PRO A 279 -15.62 -3.58 -12.91
N MET A 280 -14.83 -4.55 -13.39
CA MET A 280 -14.00 -5.36 -12.50
C MET A 280 -13.06 -4.46 -11.68
N VAL A 281 -13.15 -4.54 -10.35
CA VAL A 281 -12.33 -3.76 -9.42
C VAL A 281 -11.31 -4.66 -8.73
N THR A 282 -10.04 -4.29 -8.88
CA THR A 282 -8.90 -5.02 -8.30
C THR A 282 -8.09 -4.08 -7.42
N VAL A 283 -7.71 -4.56 -6.23
CA VAL A 283 -6.81 -3.86 -5.31
C VAL A 283 -5.46 -4.56 -5.29
N LEU A 284 -4.41 -3.82 -5.61
CA LEU A 284 -3.01 -4.26 -5.48
C LEU A 284 -2.29 -3.36 -4.50
N SER A 285 -2.09 -3.86 -3.29
CA SER A 285 -1.67 -3.04 -2.15
C SER A 285 -0.36 -3.51 -1.53
N PHE A 286 0.43 -2.57 -1.03
CA PHE A 286 1.76 -2.84 -0.46
C PHE A 286 1.79 -2.40 1.00
N GLY A 287 2.22 -3.29 1.91
CA GLY A 287 2.40 -2.91 3.32
C GLY A 287 1.13 -2.42 4.01
N GLY A 288 -0.06 -2.82 3.52
CA GLY A 288 -1.31 -2.26 4.01
C GLY A 288 -1.72 -2.80 5.40
N PRO A 289 -2.17 -1.92 6.32
CA PRO A 289 -2.79 -2.34 7.58
C PRO A 289 -4.17 -2.95 7.33
N ARG A 290 -4.74 -3.59 8.35
CA ARG A 290 -6.12 -4.10 8.33
C ARG A 290 -7.11 -2.95 8.36
N VAL A 291 -8.16 -3.05 7.55
CA VAL A 291 -9.09 -1.94 7.29
C VAL A 291 -10.40 -2.09 8.06
N GLY A 292 -10.88 -3.32 8.26
CA GLY A 292 -12.16 -3.57 8.91
C GLY A 292 -12.29 -4.97 9.48
N ASN A 293 -13.49 -5.27 9.97
CA ASN A 293 -13.81 -6.57 10.55
C ASN A 293 -14.12 -7.64 9.48
N ALA A 294 -14.35 -8.87 9.93
CA ALA A 294 -14.66 -9.98 9.02
C ALA A 294 -15.95 -9.75 8.20
N SER A 295 -16.93 -9.00 8.71
CA SER A 295 -18.15 -8.66 7.96
C SER A 295 -17.86 -7.71 6.80
N PHE A 296 -17.02 -6.70 7.02
CA PHE A 296 -16.52 -5.83 5.95
C PHE A 296 -15.80 -6.62 4.86
N CYS A 297 -14.87 -7.51 5.26
CA CYS A 297 -14.08 -8.30 4.31
C CYS A 297 -14.97 -9.22 3.45
N ARG A 298 -15.92 -9.92 4.09
CA ARG A 298 -16.88 -10.77 3.36
C ARG A 298 -17.77 -9.98 2.41
N GLY A 299 -18.24 -8.79 2.81
CA GLY A 299 -19.05 -7.94 1.95
C GLY A 299 -18.30 -7.52 0.68
N LEU A 300 -17.01 -7.21 0.81
CA LEU A 300 -16.16 -6.84 -0.31
C LEU A 300 -15.96 -8.02 -1.29
N GLU A 301 -15.68 -9.21 -0.76
CA GLU A 301 -15.49 -10.44 -1.55
C GLU A 301 -16.77 -10.88 -2.27
N GLN A 302 -17.93 -10.78 -1.60
CA GLN A 302 -19.24 -11.08 -2.18
C GLN A 302 -19.61 -10.16 -3.35
N LYS A 303 -19.10 -8.93 -3.34
CA LYS A 303 -19.24 -7.97 -4.45
C LYS A 303 -18.30 -8.24 -5.62
N GLY A 304 -17.49 -9.29 -5.55
CA GLY A 304 -16.58 -9.68 -6.62
C GLY A 304 -15.29 -8.86 -6.68
N THR A 305 -15.05 -7.97 -5.71
CA THR A 305 -13.78 -7.23 -5.63
C THR A 305 -12.64 -8.19 -5.35
N LYS A 306 -11.53 -8.01 -6.05
CA LYS A 306 -10.32 -8.82 -5.86
C LYS A 306 -9.27 -8.00 -5.13
N VAL A 307 -8.70 -8.55 -4.06
CA VAL A 307 -7.67 -7.87 -3.27
C VAL A 307 -6.45 -8.77 -3.16
N LEU A 308 -5.30 -8.28 -3.63
CA LEU A 308 -3.99 -8.88 -3.42
C LEU A 308 -3.13 -7.93 -2.58
N ARG A 309 -2.69 -8.44 -1.43
CA ARG A 309 -1.85 -7.74 -0.47
C ARG A 309 -0.43 -8.25 -0.56
N ILE A 310 0.50 -7.38 -0.92
CA ILE A 310 1.93 -7.67 -0.86
C ILE A 310 2.38 -7.35 0.56
N VAL A 311 2.86 -8.37 1.27
CA VAL A 311 3.17 -8.33 2.70
C VAL A 311 4.63 -8.68 2.92
N ASN A 312 5.41 -7.75 3.47
CA ASN A 312 6.72 -8.06 4.01
C ASN A 312 6.54 -8.72 5.39
N THR A 313 7.06 -9.92 5.57
CA THR A 313 6.92 -10.68 6.84
C THR A 313 7.57 -9.97 8.03
N GLN A 314 8.57 -9.12 7.76
CA GLN A 314 9.29 -8.30 8.73
C GLN A 314 8.62 -6.96 9.02
N ASP A 315 7.62 -6.56 8.22
CA ASP A 315 6.85 -5.35 8.45
C ASP A 315 5.74 -5.58 9.50
N ILE A 316 5.67 -4.69 10.49
CA ILE A 316 4.66 -4.72 11.55
C ILE A 316 3.34 -4.08 11.12
N VAL A 317 3.37 -3.13 10.17
CA VAL A 317 2.18 -2.39 9.75
C VAL A 317 1.12 -3.33 9.18
N THR A 318 1.55 -4.34 8.43
CA THR A 318 0.67 -5.38 7.88
C THR A 318 -0.04 -6.23 8.93
N LYS A 319 0.46 -6.24 10.18
CA LYS A 319 -0.09 -7.00 11.29
C LYS A 319 -1.07 -6.18 12.13
N LEU A 320 -1.23 -4.89 11.83
CA LEU A 320 -2.03 -3.95 12.63
C LEU A 320 -3.27 -3.50 11.87
N PRO A 321 -4.33 -3.08 12.59
CA PRO A 321 -4.55 -3.22 14.04
C PRO A 321 -4.86 -4.67 14.49
N GLY A 322 -4.43 -5.02 15.71
CA GLY A 322 -4.81 -6.23 16.46
C GLY A 322 -3.97 -7.50 16.24
N PHE A 323 -4.14 -8.50 17.11
CA PHE A 323 -3.55 -9.85 16.97
C PHE A 323 -4.50 -10.76 16.17
N VAL A 324 -3.99 -11.52 15.19
CA VAL A 324 -4.75 -12.62 14.55
C VAL A 324 -4.78 -13.79 15.52
N LYS A 325 -5.94 -14.14 16.09
CA LYS A 325 -6.12 -15.50 16.61
C LYS A 325 -6.43 -16.41 15.43
N ARG A 326 -5.38 -17.01 14.86
CA ARG A 326 -5.49 -18.17 13.96
C ARG A 326 -6.13 -19.28 14.78
N SER A 327 -7.28 -19.79 14.36
CA SER A 327 -7.94 -20.90 15.05
C SER A 327 -7.01 -22.10 15.07
N ALA A 328 -6.29 -22.29 16.18
CA ALA A 328 -5.71 -23.58 16.50
C ALA A 328 -6.88 -24.51 16.82
N ALA A 329 -7.01 -25.59 16.06
CA ALA A 329 -7.95 -26.65 16.39
C ALA A 329 -7.63 -27.15 17.82
N GLY A 330 -8.58 -27.02 18.75
CA GLY A 330 -8.53 -27.77 20.01
C GLY A 330 -8.53 -27.02 21.34
N SER A 331 -9.02 -25.77 21.44
CA SER A 331 -9.29 -25.18 22.77
C SER A 331 -10.74 -24.72 22.89
N ASN A 332 -11.54 -25.52 23.60
CA ASN A 332 -12.87 -25.14 24.09
C ASN A 332 -12.73 -24.03 25.13
N VAL A 333 -12.87 -22.79 24.70
CA VAL A 333 -13.18 -21.64 25.56
C VAL A 333 -14.53 -21.15 25.07
N GLU A 334 -15.49 -21.01 25.98
CA GLU A 334 -16.86 -20.56 25.68
C GLU A 334 -16.83 -19.30 24.80
N ASP A 335 -17.49 -19.41 23.64
CA ASP A 335 -17.35 -18.56 22.46
C ASP A 335 -18.25 -17.32 22.60
N ASP A 336 -17.69 -16.24 23.15
CA ASP A 336 -18.30 -14.90 23.10
C ASP A 336 -18.25 -14.37 21.65
N GLY A 337 -19.15 -14.86 20.81
CA GLY A 337 -19.23 -14.61 19.36
C GLY A 337 -19.39 -13.14 18.95
N TRP A 338 -19.56 -12.23 19.91
CA TRP A 338 -19.53 -10.78 19.71
C TRP A 338 -18.09 -10.26 19.56
N LEU A 339 -17.13 -10.67 20.40
CA LEU A 339 -15.73 -10.20 20.34
C LEU A 339 -15.10 -10.52 18.98
N ARG A 340 -15.44 -11.69 18.41
CA ARG A 340 -14.99 -12.15 17.08
C ARG A 340 -15.50 -11.27 15.94
N SER A 341 -16.63 -10.58 16.11
CA SER A 341 -17.19 -9.66 15.12
C SER A 341 -16.51 -8.29 15.11
N TRP A 342 -15.78 -7.94 16.16
CA TRP A 342 -15.08 -6.67 16.31
C TRP A 342 -13.56 -6.79 16.12
N ALA A 343 -13.05 -8.01 15.91
CA ALA A 343 -11.67 -8.22 15.52
C ALA A 343 -11.47 -7.82 14.06
N TYR A 344 -10.35 -7.14 13.80
CA TYR A 344 -9.89 -6.87 12.44
C TYR A 344 -9.55 -8.16 11.72
N ALA A 345 -9.86 -8.22 10.43
CA ALA A 345 -9.57 -9.37 9.58
C ALA A 345 -8.65 -8.97 8.42
N ASP A 346 -7.83 -9.93 8.00
CA ASP A 346 -7.10 -9.83 6.74
C ASP A 346 -8.08 -10.03 5.57
N ILE A 347 -7.86 -9.30 4.48
CA ILE A 347 -8.76 -9.26 3.33
C ILE A 347 -8.06 -9.74 2.05
N GLY A 348 -8.74 -10.58 1.28
CA GLY A 348 -8.22 -11.10 0.02
C GLY A 348 -7.04 -12.06 0.16
N ARG A 349 -6.18 -12.09 -0.85
CA ARG A 349 -4.99 -12.95 -0.93
C ARG A 349 -3.73 -12.20 -0.48
N GLU A 350 -2.78 -12.94 0.09
CA GLU A 350 -1.47 -12.40 0.48
C GLU A 350 -0.37 -12.97 -0.40
N LEU A 351 0.46 -12.10 -0.98
CA LEU A 351 1.77 -12.45 -1.51
C LEU A 351 2.81 -12.03 -0.48
N ARG A 352 3.42 -13.01 0.18
CA ARG A 352 4.40 -12.77 1.24
C ARG A 352 5.80 -12.69 0.66
N VAL A 353 6.48 -11.58 0.94
CA VAL A 353 7.88 -11.37 0.59
C VAL A 353 8.72 -11.31 1.85
N SER A 354 9.96 -11.79 1.77
CA SER A 354 10.90 -11.78 2.88
C SER A 354 12.32 -11.60 2.35
N GLY A 355 13.08 -10.68 2.93
CA GLY A 355 14.51 -10.51 2.67
C GLY A 355 15.38 -11.01 3.82
N GLU A 356 16.70 -10.82 3.70
CA GLU A 356 17.61 -10.93 4.85
C GLU A 356 17.18 -9.95 5.95
N LYS A 357 17.38 -10.33 7.22
CA LYS A 357 16.92 -9.53 8.37
C LYS A 357 17.58 -8.15 8.35
N THR A 358 16.83 -7.11 7.98
CA THR A 358 17.30 -5.75 8.19
C THR A 358 16.98 -5.34 9.62
N ALA A 359 17.94 -4.77 10.34
CA ALA A 359 17.79 -4.42 11.75
C ALA A 359 16.86 -3.22 12.00
N ASN A 360 16.25 -2.62 10.97
CA ASN A 360 15.49 -1.37 11.05
C ASN A 360 14.04 -1.54 10.58
N MET A 361 13.10 -1.45 11.54
CA MET A 361 11.65 -1.59 11.34
C MET A 361 11.07 -0.58 10.34
N VAL A 362 11.60 0.64 10.28
CA VAL A 362 11.16 1.68 9.33
C VAL A 362 11.65 1.35 7.91
N GLY A 363 12.82 0.73 7.78
CA GLY A 363 13.37 0.30 6.49
C GLY A 363 12.56 -0.82 5.85
N CYS A 364 12.10 -1.80 6.63
CA CYS A 364 11.29 -2.92 6.14
C CYS A 364 9.95 -2.49 5.51
N HIS A 365 9.43 -1.35 5.93
CA HIS A 365 8.15 -0.82 5.49
C HIS A 365 8.28 0.19 4.33
N ASP A 366 9.48 0.49 3.84
CA ASP A 366 9.63 1.35 2.66
C ASP A 366 9.13 0.64 1.39
N LEU A 367 8.33 1.33 0.57
CA LEU A 367 7.79 0.75 -0.68
C LEU A 367 8.90 0.21 -1.59
N SER A 368 10.06 0.88 -1.65
CA SER A 368 11.19 0.44 -2.46
C SER A 368 11.72 -0.92 -2.00
N VAL A 369 11.65 -1.23 -0.71
CA VAL A 369 12.01 -2.56 -0.19
C VAL A 369 11.03 -3.62 -0.70
N TYR A 370 9.73 -3.34 -0.73
CA TYR A 370 8.75 -4.26 -1.32
C TYR A 370 9.03 -4.54 -2.79
N LEU A 371 9.28 -3.49 -3.59
CA LEU A 371 9.57 -3.63 -5.02
C LEU A 371 10.88 -4.39 -5.27
N ASN A 372 11.90 -4.13 -4.45
CA ASN A 372 13.17 -4.86 -4.52
C ASN A 372 13.02 -6.33 -4.18
N LEU A 373 12.28 -6.68 -3.13
CA LEU A 373 12.02 -8.08 -2.76
C LEU A 373 11.22 -8.80 -3.85
N LEU A 374 10.22 -8.15 -4.44
CA LEU A 374 9.46 -8.72 -5.57
C LEU A 374 10.34 -8.94 -6.80
N ASN A 375 11.27 -8.03 -7.09
CA ASN A 375 12.22 -8.20 -8.20
C ASN A 375 13.12 -9.43 -8.01
N GLN A 376 13.47 -9.77 -6.77
CA GLN A 376 14.31 -10.93 -6.45
C GLN A 376 13.57 -12.27 -6.60
N LEU A 377 12.25 -12.29 -6.66
CA LEU A 377 11.44 -13.51 -6.76
C LEU A 377 11.35 -14.11 -8.17
N SER A 378 11.96 -13.49 -9.20
CA SER A 378 11.99 -14.10 -10.53
C SER A 378 12.87 -15.35 -10.53
N ASP A 379 12.41 -16.42 -11.17
CA ASP A 379 13.19 -17.66 -11.37
C ASP A 379 14.50 -17.43 -12.16
N LYS A 380 14.66 -16.25 -12.79
CA LYS A 380 15.88 -15.81 -13.48
C LYS A 380 16.85 -15.02 -12.58
N CYS A 381 16.60 -14.89 -11.28
CA CYS A 381 17.53 -14.25 -10.36
C CYS A 381 18.64 -15.24 -9.94
N PRO A 382 19.94 -14.98 -10.23
CA PRO A 382 21.03 -15.94 -9.98
C PRO A 382 21.19 -16.36 -8.50
N LEU A 383 20.58 -15.63 -7.57
CA LEU A 383 20.76 -15.81 -6.13
C LEU A 383 20.10 -17.08 -5.57
N ARG A 384 19.17 -17.72 -6.29
CA ARG A 384 18.62 -19.03 -5.86
C ARG A 384 19.59 -20.20 -6.11
N SER A 385 20.63 -20.02 -6.93
CA SER A 385 21.59 -21.09 -7.25
C SER A 385 22.68 -21.33 -6.18
N LEU A 386 22.83 -20.43 -5.19
CA LEU A 386 23.88 -20.55 -4.17
C LEU A 386 23.41 -21.20 -2.85
N ALA A 387 22.11 -21.40 -2.65
CA ALA A 387 21.59 -22.08 -1.45
C ALA A 387 21.36 -23.59 -1.63
N ALA A 388 21.51 -24.13 -2.85
CA ALA A 388 21.35 -25.55 -3.15
C ALA A 388 22.69 -26.31 -3.28
N ALA A 389 23.83 -25.66 -3.05
CA ALA A 389 25.17 -26.23 -3.24
C ALA A 389 25.96 -26.45 -1.94
N SER A 390 25.28 -26.52 -0.79
CA SER A 390 25.90 -26.88 0.48
C SER A 390 25.00 -27.83 1.26
N THR A 391 24.90 -29.06 0.77
CA THR A 391 24.67 -30.27 1.57
C THR A 391 25.99 -30.80 2.11
#